data_AF-A0A291C2T4-F1
#
_entry.id   AF-A0A291C2T4-F1
#
_cell.length_a   1.000
_cell.length_b   1.000
_cell.length_c   1.000
_cell.angle_alpha   90.00
_cell.angle_beta   90.00
_cell.angle_gamma   90.00
#
_symmetry.space_group_name_H-M   'P 1'
#
loop_
_entity.id
_entity.type
_entity.pdbx_description
1 polymer ?
#
loop_
_entity_poly.entity_id
_entity_poly.type
_entity_poly.pdbx_seq_one_letter_code
_entity_poly.pdbx_strand_id
1 'polypeptide(L)'
;MLLMFAWTLMTAMMVMNASSKDCPLLDDSNPLKRRCLWNNAICGKSVSGKCTSLCNCRNGQKCSMNSTHTITVVPYYINGVPVKKRYYTCMDVAELGQCSSTQEALYSLIYEETELKNAKVYCECRSPKVYLRLFTPKRYICRRAEPRTG
;
A
#
# COMPACT_ATOMS: atom_id res chain seq x y z
N MET A 1 8.69 65.51 -6.04
CA MET A 1 7.84 64.43 -5.47
C MET A 1 8.47 63.10 -5.85
N LEU A 2 9.27 62.58 -4.94
CA LEU A 2 9.73 61.20 -4.93
C LEU A 2 8.53 60.29 -4.61
N LEU A 3 8.59 59.04 -5.09
CA LEU A 3 7.88 57.84 -4.65
C LEU A 3 7.09 57.19 -5.79
N MET A 4 7.64 56.13 -6.37
CA MET A 4 6.91 54.86 -6.47
C MET A 4 7.92 53.73 -6.35
N PHE A 5 7.90 53.08 -5.19
CA PHE A 5 8.63 51.86 -4.90
C PHE A 5 8.14 50.75 -5.82
N ALA A 6 8.97 50.36 -6.79
CA ALA A 6 8.82 49.10 -7.48
C ALA A 6 9.23 47.98 -6.51
N TRP A 7 8.27 47.52 -5.70
CA TRP A 7 8.41 46.28 -4.95
C TRP A 7 8.39 45.14 -5.96
N THR A 8 9.58 44.71 -6.40
CA THR A 8 9.76 43.44 -7.07
C THR A 8 9.36 42.35 -6.09
N LEU A 9 8.12 41.88 -6.24
CA LEU A 9 7.61 40.70 -5.56
C LEU A 9 8.55 39.53 -5.92
N MET A 10 9.44 39.19 -4.99
CA MET A 10 10.06 37.88 -4.97
C MET A 10 8.95 36.87 -4.74
N THR A 11 8.39 36.31 -5.81
CA THR A 11 7.68 35.04 -5.72
C THR A 11 8.74 33.98 -5.45
N ALA A 12 9.12 33.87 -4.18
CA ALA A 12 9.79 32.69 -3.67
C ALA A 12 8.88 31.50 -3.99
N MET A 13 9.22 30.76 -5.04
CA MET A 13 8.61 29.47 -5.30
C MET A 13 9.01 28.57 -4.13
N MET A 14 8.12 28.48 -3.14
CA MET A 14 8.18 27.38 -2.19
C MET A 14 8.02 26.11 -3.01
N VAL A 15 9.12 25.38 -3.21
CA VAL A 15 9.08 23.96 -3.58
C VAL A 15 8.50 23.26 -2.36
N MET A 16 7.18 23.35 -2.21
CA MET A 16 6.43 22.52 -1.28
C MET A 16 6.77 21.11 -1.68
N ASN A 17 7.35 20.38 -0.73
CA ASN A 17 7.72 18.99 -0.84
C ASN A 17 6.42 18.18 -1.03
N ALA A 18 5.89 18.20 -2.25
CA ALA A 18 4.73 17.45 -2.65
C ALA A 18 5.13 16.00 -2.49
N SER A 19 4.76 15.43 -1.34
CA SER A 19 4.93 14.00 -1.10
C SER A 19 4.24 13.32 -2.27
N SER A 20 5.04 12.75 -3.18
CA SER A 20 4.54 12.12 -4.39
C SER A 20 3.40 11.21 -4.00
N LYS A 21 2.22 11.33 -4.62
CA LYS A 21 1.08 10.45 -4.31
C LYS A 21 1.30 9.02 -4.81
N ASP A 22 2.36 8.82 -5.59
CA ASP A 22 2.72 7.54 -6.19
C ASP A 22 4.07 7.07 -5.64
N CYS A 23 4.21 5.75 -5.54
CA CYS A 23 5.47 5.12 -5.18
C CYS A 23 6.53 5.31 -6.28
N PRO A 24 7.83 5.41 -5.93
CA PRO A 24 8.89 5.53 -6.92
C PRO A 24 8.95 4.28 -7.81
N LEU A 25 9.23 4.43 -9.10
CA LEU A 25 9.41 3.26 -9.97
C LEU A 25 10.66 2.48 -9.57
N LEU A 26 10.60 1.15 -9.68
CA LEU A 26 11.81 0.33 -9.56
C LEU A 26 12.69 0.55 -10.78
N ASP A 27 13.99 0.73 -10.53
CA ASP A 27 15.01 0.87 -11.57
C ASP A 27 15.05 -0.36 -12.49
N ASP A 28 15.30 -0.11 -13.78
CA ASP A 28 15.14 -1.06 -14.88
C ASP A 28 16.31 -2.06 -15.00
N SER A 29 17.33 -1.95 -14.15
CA SER A 29 18.55 -2.75 -14.20
C SER A 29 18.36 -4.26 -13.88
N ASN A 30 17.20 -4.70 -13.37
CA ASN A 30 16.92 -6.12 -13.12
C ASN A 30 15.52 -6.60 -13.57
N PRO A 31 15.41 -7.34 -14.70
CA PRO A 31 14.14 -7.68 -15.33
C PRO A 31 13.22 -8.62 -14.54
N LEU A 32 13.75 -9.41 -13.60
CA LEU A 32 12.96 -10.34 -12.78
C LEU A 32 12.21 -9.65 -11.62
N LYS A 33 12.49 -8.37 -11.34
CA LYS A 33 11.77 -7.54 -10.35
C LYS A 33 10.83 -6.50 -10.98
N ARG A 34 10.64 -6.53 -12.30
CA ARG A 34 10.04 -5.41 -13.04
C ARG A 34 8.54 -5.23 -12.88
N ARG A 35 7.73 -6.29 -12.99
CA ARG A 35 6.27 -6.13 -13.10
C ARG A 35 5.53 -6.98 -12.08
N CYS A 36 4.50 -6.39 -11.48
CA CYS A 36 3.59 -7.11 -10.62
C CYS A 36 2.95 -8.27 -11.39
N LEU A 37 2.68 -9.39 -10.73
CA LEU A 37 2.13 -10.58 -11.40
C LEU A 37 0.67 -10.40 -11.83
N TRP A 38 -0.10 -9.61 -11.07
CA TRP A 38 -1.52 -9.35 -11.31
C TRP A 38 -1.82 -7.86 -11.30
N ASN A 39 -2.95 -7.47 -11.88
CA ASN A 39 -3.43 -6.08 -11.89
C ASN A 39 -3.93 -5.63 -10.50
N ASN A 40 -4.46 -6.56 -9.71
CA ASN A 40 -4.87 -6.37 -8.32
C ASN A 40 -3.78 -6.75 -7.31
N ALA A 41 -2.52 -6.61 -7.71
CA ALA A 41 -1.40 -6.94 -6.84
C ALA A 41 -1.12 -5.83 -5.81
N ILE A 42 -0.55 -6.23 -4.68
CA ILE A 42 0.25 -5.30 -3.86
C ILE A 42 1.48 -4.92 -4.67
N CYS A 43 1.72 -3.62 -4.76
CA CYS A 43 2.82 -3.03 -5.52
C CYS A 43 3.81 -2.26 -4.66
N GLY A 44 3.45 -1.92 -3.42
CA GLY A 44 4.29 -1.12 -2.54
C GLY A 44 3.94 -1.32 -1.07
N LYS A 45 4.83 -0.86 -0.20
CA LYS A 45 4.65 -0.87 1.26
C LYS A 45 5.06 0.45 1.88
N SER A 46 4.43 0.79 3.01
CA SER A 46 4.84 1.95 3.80
C SER A 46 6.00 1.58 4.73
N VAL A 47 7.13 2.28 4.60
CA VAL A 47 8.28 2.21 5.49
C VAL A 47 8.57 3.61 6.00
N SER A 48 8.44 3.81 7.32
CA SER A 48 8.64 5.12 7.96
C SER A 48 7.82 6.25 7.30
N GLY A 49 6.58 5.93 6.89
CA GLY A 49 5.66 6.86 6.23
C GLY A 49 5.92 7.11 4.74
N LYS A 50 6.97 6.53 4.16
CA LYS A 50 7.28 6.62 2.72
C LYS A 50 6.92 5.32 2.00
N CYS A 51 6.57 5.40 0.72
CA CYS A 51 6.39 4.19 -0.06
C CYS A 51 7.73 3.61 -0.53
N THR A 52 7.86 2.30 -0.36
CA THR A 52 8.86 1.47 -1.04
C THR A 52 8.13 0.56 -2.03
N SER A 53 8.49 0.67 -3.31
CA SER A 53 7.93 -0.17 -4.37
C SER A 53 8.44 -1.60 -4.27
N LEU A 54 7.53 -2.54 -4.54
CA LEU A 54 7.77 -3.99 -4.56
C LEU A 54 7.75 -4.53 -5.99
N CYS A 55 6.98 -3.90 -6.88
CA CYS A 55 6.92 -4.19 -8.31
C CYS A 55 6.27 -3.01 -9.06
N ASN A 56 6.55 -2.87 -10.37
CA ASN A 56 5.84 -1.87 -11.19
C ASN A 56 4.51 -2.44 -11.69
N CYS A 57 3.46 -1.64 -11.61
CA CYS A 57 2.13 -2.02 -12.07
C CYS A 57 2.07 -2.19 -13.59
N ARG A 58 1.10 -2.98 -14.07
CA ARG A 58 0.91 -3.25 -15.51
C ARG A 58 -0.04 -2.24 -16.14
N ASN A 59 -0.08 -2.21 -17.47
CA ASN A 59 -1.11 -1.48 -18.25
C ASN A 59 -1.21 0.02 -17.91
N GLY A 60 -0.09 0.67 -17.60
CA GLY A 60 -0.08 2.10 -17.25
C GLY A 60 -0.66 2.44 -15.87
N GLN A 61 -1.10 1.45 -15.10
CA GLN A 61 -1.50 1.65 -13.71
C GLN A 61 -0.32 2.12 -12.86
N LYS A 62 -0.62 2.84 -11.79
CA LYS A 62 0.38 3.37 -10.85
C LYS A 62 0.21 2.76 -9.48
N CYS A 63 1.33 2.58 -8.79
CA CYS A 63 1.32 2.19 -7.39
C CYS A 63 1.02 3.43 -6.53
N SER A 64 -0.25 3.67 -6.24
CA SER A 64 -0.70 4.89 -5.57
C SER A 64 -0.76 4.73 -4.05
N MET A 65 -0.41 5.79 -3.33
CA MET A 65 -0.58 5.91 -1.87
C MET A 65 -1.93 6.53 -1.47
N ASN A 66 -2.84 6.73 -2.44
CA ASN A 66 -4.20 7.16 -2.14
C ASN A 66 -4.90 6.17 -1.22
N SER A 67 -5.88 6.66 -0.44
CA SER A 67 -6.62 5.83 0.52
C SER A 67 -7.31 4.63 -0.14
N THR A 68 -7.81 4.80 -1.36
CA THR A 68 -8.50 3.73 -2.10
C THR A 68 -7.57 2.67 -2.68
N HIS A 69 -6.26 2.95 -2.74
CA HIS A 69 -5.21 1.99 -3.07
C HIS A 69 -4.48 1.45 -1.82
N THR A 70 -4.88 1.88 -0.62
CA THR A 70 -4.19 1.54 0.62
C THR A 70 -4.92 0.45 1.37
N ILE A 71 -4.20 -0.60 1.75
CA ILE A 71 -4.72 -1.67 2.61
C ILE A 71 -3.91 -1.80 3.90
N THR A 72 -4.57 -2.25 4.96
CA THR A 72 -3.91 -2.61 6.22
C THR A 72 -3.89 -4.12 6.36
N VAL A 73 -2.69 -4.69 6.47
CA VAL A 73 -2.45 -6.10 6.68
C VAL A 73 -1.96 -6.32 8.10
N VAL A 74 -2.47 -7.38 8.74
CA VAL A 74 -1.97 -7.87 10.03
C VAL A 74 -1.35 -9.25 9.81
N PRO A 75 -0.02 -9.31 9.58
CA PRO A 75 0.66 -10.58 9.29
C PRO A 75 0.95 -11.42 10.54
N TYR A 76 1.04 -10.81 11.73
CA TYR A 76 1.31 -11.48 12.99
C TYR A 76 0.97 -10.59 14.20
N TYR A 77 1.10 -11.17 15.39
CA TYR A 77 0.91 -10.52 16.68
C TYR A 77 2.22 -10.58 17.48
N ILE A 78 2.56 -9.51 18.20
CA ILE A 78 3.66 -9.48 19.18
C ILE A 78 3.01 -9.22 20.54
N ASN A 79 3.21 -10.11 21.51
CA ASN A 79 2.64 -9.99 22.87
C ASN A 79 1.13 -9.70 22.86
N GLY A 80 0.37 -10.40 22.01
CA GLY A 80 -1.08 -10.20 21.88
C GLY A 80 -1.51 -8.95 21.10
N VAL A 81 -0.57 -8.07 20.71
CA VAL A 81 -0.86 -6.84 19.96
C VAL A 81 -0.74 -7.09 18.45
N PRO A 82 -1.77 -6.75 17.64
CA PRO A 82 -1.70 -6.92 16.18
C PRO A 82 -0.68 -5.97 15.57
N VAL A 83 0.28 -6.51 14.83
CA VAL A 83 1.22 -5.69 14.06
C VAL A 83 0.55 -5.27 12.77
N LYS A 84 0.25 -3.97 12.62
CA LYS A 84 -0.40 -3.42 11.43
C LYS A 84 0.66 -2.92 10.44
N LYS A 85 0.59 -3.38 9.21
CA LYS A 85 1.44 -2.91 8.09
C LYS A 85 0.55 -2.33 6.99
N ARG A 86 0.96 -1.18 6.45
CA ARG A 86 0.27 -0.53 5.32
C ARG A 86 0.92 -0.92 4.01
N TYR A 87 0.09 -1.32 3.05
CA TYR A 87 0.49 -1.71 1.70
C TYR A 87 -0.33 -0.93 0.67
N TYR A 88 0.21 -0.84 -0.53
CA TYR A 88 -0.35 -0.12 -1.67
C TYR A 88 -0.64 -1.09 -2.82
N THR A 89 -1.72 -0.87 -3.56
CA THR A 89 -2.18 -1.72 -4.66
C THR A 89 -2.10 -1.04 -6.02
N CYS A 90 -1.97 -1.85 -7.07
CA CYS A 90 -1.94 -1.35 -8.45
C CYS A 90 -3.29 -0.82 -8.96
N MET A 91 -4.39 -1.19 -8.30
CA MET A 91 -5.73 -0.72 -8.64
C MET A 91 -6.47 -0.30 -7.38
N ASP A 92 -7.53 0.47 -7.59
CA ASP A 92 -8.46 0.85 -6.53
C ASP A 92 -9.10 -0.42 -5.94
N VAL A 93 -9.01 -0.58 -4.62
CA VAL A 93 -9.49 -1.77 -3.94
C VAL A 93 -11.02 -1.81 -3.92
N ALA A 94 -11.70 -0.66 -4.01
CA ALA A 94 -13.16 -0.60 -4.05
C ALA A 94 -13.73 -1.24 -5.33
N GLU A 95 -12.95 -1.28 -6.43
CA GLU A 95 -13.35 -1.95 -7.68
C GLU A 95 -13.41 -3.48 -7.55
N LEU A 96 -12.78 -4.07 -6.53
CA LEU A 96 -12.75 -5.52 -6.31
C LEU A 96 -14.02 -6.07 -5.63
N GLY A 97 -14.93 -5.19 -5.19
CA GLY A 97 -16.10 -5.57 -4.40
C GLY A 97 -15.75 -5.98 -2.97
N GLN A 98 -16.73 -5.94 -2.07
CA GLN A 98 -16.50 -6.17 -0.64
C GLN A 98 -16.34 -7.66 -0.31
N CYS A 99 -15.36 -8.00 0.53
CA CYS A 99 -15.17 -9.38 1.01
C CYS A 99 -16.31 -9.82 1.94
N SER A 100 -16.73 -11.08 1.81
CA SER A 100 -17.41 -11.78 2.90
C SER A 100 -16.44 -12.09 4.05
N SER A 101 -16.95 -12.43 5.24
CA SER A 101 -16.12 -12.64 6.44
C SER A 101 -15.16 -13.82 6.36
N THR A 102 -15.49 -14.85 5.58
CA THR A 102 -14.74 -16.11 5.49
C THR A 102 -14.03 -16.30 4.14
N GLN A 103 -14.32 -15.43 3.17
CA GLN A 103 -13.65 -15.43 1.88
C GLN A 103 -12.18 -15.06 2.03
N GLU A 104 -11.35 -15.69 1.21
CA GLU A 104 -9.96 -15.29 1.03
C GLU A 104 -9.90 -13.88 0.44
N ALA A 105 -9.39 -12.94 1.23
CA ALA A 105 -9.29 -11.53 0.88
C ALA A 105 -7.95 -11.21 0.19
N LEU A 106 -6.89 -11.92 0.58
CA LEU A 106 -5.55 -11.75 0.01
C LEU A 106 -4.78 -13.07 0.02
N TYR A 107 -4.00 -13.28 -1.05
CA TYR A 107 -3.09 -14.41 -1.21
C TYR A 107 -1.69 -13.97 -1.59
N SER A 108 -0.66 -14.59 -1.01
CA SER A 108 0.75 -14.30 -1.28
C SER A 108 1.49 -15.53 -1.79
N LEU A 109 2.10 -15.45 -2.97
CA LEU A 109 2.83 -16.60 -3.55
C LEU A 109 4.12 -16.92 -2.77
N ILE A 110 4.87 -15.87 -2.44
CA ILE A 110 6.16 -15.95 -1.75
C ILE A 110 5.98 -15.33 -0.38
N TYR A 111 6.14 -16.16 0.65
CA TYR A 111 6.10 -15.72 2.02
C TYR A 111 7.53 -15.63 2.54
N GLU A 112 7.97 -14.41 2.82
CA GLU A 112 9.04 -14.14 3.78
C GLU A 112 8.34 -13.67 5.06
N GLU A 113 8.78 -14.13 6.23
CA GLU A 113 8.07 -13.91 7.51
C GLU A 113 7.73 -12.46 7.82
N THR A 114 8.47 -11.55 7.22
CA THR A 114 8.39 -10.12 7.46
C THR A 114 7.69 -9.36 6.32
N GLU A 115 7.45 -9.96 5.15
CA GLU A 115 7.08 -9.20 3.95
C GLU A 115 6.20 -9.95 2.95
N LEU A 116 5.11 -9.29 2.53
CA LEU A 116 4.29 -9.71 1.41
C LEU A 116 5.02 -9.38 0.09
N LYS A 117 5.51 -10.42 -0.59
CA LYS A 117 5.97 -10.33 -1.98
C LYS A 117 4.98 -11.09 -2.86
N ASN A 118 4.76 -10.58 -4.07
CA ASN A 118 3.86 -11.21 -5.04
C ASN A 118 2.51 -11.59 -4.41
N ALA A 119 1.81 -10.58 -3.90
CA ALA A 119 0.51 -10.76 -3.25
C ALA A 119 -0.62 -10.21 -4.13
N LYS A 120 -1.73 -10.95 -4.18
CA LYS A 120 -2.97 -10.65 -4.91
C LYS A 120 -4.07 -10.31 -3.92
N VAL A 121 -4.77 -9.21 -4.16
CA VAL A 121 -5.96 -8.79 -3.38
C VAL A 121 -7.20 -9.22 -4.12
N TYR A 122 -8.08 -10.01 -3.50
CA TYR A 122 -9.28 -10.52 -4.18
C TYR A 122 -10.51 -9.64 -4.01
N CYS A 123 -10.63 -8.96 -2.87
CA CYS A 123 -11.79 -8.16 -2.50
C CYS A 123 -11.40 -7.14 -1.43
N GLU A 124 -12.24 -6.12 -1.24
CA GLU A 124 -12.04 -5.03 -0.29
C GLU A 124 -12.39 -5.45 1.15
N CYS A 125 -11.45 -5.19 2.05
CA CYS A 125 -11.74 -5.08 3.48
C CYS A 125 -12.09 -3.68 3.91
N ARG A 126 -13.39 -3.37 3.88
CA ARG A 126 -13.88 -2.07 4.33
C ARG A 126 -13.61 -1.84 5.82
N SER A 127 -13.12 -0.65 6.15
CA SER A 127 -12.87 -0.22 7.52
C SER A 127 -14.10 -0.47 8.42
N PRO A 128 -13.93 -0.98 9.66
CA PRO A 128 -12.67 -1.16 10.40
C PRO A 128 -11.99 -2.54 10.22
N LYS A 129 -12.39 -3.33 9.20
CA LYS A 129 -11.76 -4.63 8.94
C LYS A 129 -10.38 -4.46 8.30
N VAL A 130 -9.53 -5.45 8.50
CA VAL A 130 -8.18 -5.55 7.95
C VAL A 130 -7.99 -6.91 7.28
N TYR A 131 -6.93 -7.03 6.48
CA TYR A 131 -6.49 -8.30 5.92
C TYR A 131 -5.70 -9.04 7.00
N LEU A 132 -6.40 -9.94 7.71
CA LEU A 132 -5.87 -10.68 8.84
C LEU A 132 -5.35 -12.04 8.37
N ARG A 133 -4.10 -12.36 8.70
CA ARG A 133 -3.51 -13.65 8.36
C ARG A 133 -4.17 -14.79 9.13
N LEU A 134 -4.41 -15.90 8.43
CA LEU A 134 -4.79 -17.18 9.05
C LEU A 134 -3.56 -17.98 9.49
N PHE A 135 -3.78 -19.05 10.26
CA PHE A 135 -2.71 -19.98 10.65
C PHE A 135 -2.02 -20.64 9.44
N THR A 136 -2.77 -20.86 8.35
CA THR A 136 -2.19 -21.29 7.09
C THR A 136 -1.33 -20.18 6.49
N PRO A 137 -0.05 -20.43 6.18
CA PRO A 137 0.79 -19.43 5.52
C PRO A 137 0.12 -19.00 4.20
N LYS A 138 0.33 -17.74 3.79
CA LYS A 138 -0.11 -17.15 2.52
C LYS A 138 -1.57 -16.70 2.41
N ARG A 139 -2.48 -17.10 3.31
CA ARG A 139 -3.92 -16.78 3.22
C ARG A 139 -4.36 -15.74 4.24
N TYR A 140 -5.16 -14.79 3.79
CA TYR A 140 -5.67 -13.68 4.61
C TYR A 140 -7.18 -13.56 4.41
N ILE A 141 -7.90 -13.25 5.49
CA ILE A 141 -9.35 -13.02 5.49
C ILE A 141 -9.67 -11.61 5.97
N CYS A 142 -10.94 -11.24 5.83
CA CYS A 142 -11.42 -9.94 6.23
C CYS A 142 -12.00 -9.93 7.65
N ARG A 143 -11.26 -9.37 8.61
CA ARG A 143 -11.70 -9.34 10.03
C ARG A 143 -11.21 -8.10 10.77
N ARG A 144 -11.85 -7.77 11.88
CA ARG A 144 -11.29 -6.81 12.84
C ARG A 144 -10.04 -7.43 13.49
N ALA A 145 -9.00 -6.63 13.64
CA ALA A 145 -7.81 -7.02 14.39
C ALA A 145 -7.97 -6.56 15.84
N GLU A 146 -8.40 -7.48 16.69
CA GLU A 146 -8.53 -7.27 18.13
C GLU A 146 -7.27 -7.78 18.84
N PRO A 147 -6.83 -7.15 19.94
CA PRO A 147 -5.80 -7.70 20.80
C PRO A 147 -6.21 -9.11 21.26
N ARG A 148 -5.25 -10.03 21.27
CA ARG A 148 -5.46 -11.36 21.86
C ARG A 148 -5.04 -11.28 23.32
N THR A 149 -5.99 -11.40 24.22
CA THR A 149 -5.70 -11.74 25.62
C THR A 149 -5.24 -13.18 25.63
N GLY A 150 -3.95 -13.38 25.92
CA GLY A 150 -3.39 -14.70 26.22
C GLY A 150 -3.81 -15.17 27.59
#